data_AF-C4WWB6-F1
#
_entry.id   AF-C4WWB6-F1
#
_cell.length_a   1.000
_cell.length_b   1.000
_cell.length_c   1.000
_cell.angle_alpha   90.00
_cell.angle_beta   90.00
_cell.angle_gamma   90.00
#
_symmetry.space_group_name_H-M   'P 1'
#
loop_
_entity.id
_entity.type
_entity.pdbx_description
1 polymer ?
#
loop_
_entity_poly.entity_id
_entity_poly.type
_entity_poly.pdbx_seq_one_letter_code
_entity_poly.pdbx_strand_id
1 'polypeptide(L)'
;MMQSVGSWLATLLDAGQYRVLLYSGQLDIIVPYRGTMNMAQSLKWSGAERFHNATRTIWRVGHENATVVAGYATTSGPLTVLLVRDAGHMVPADQPIWGLDLINRFTTGKPF
;
A
#
# COMPACT_ATOMS: atom_id res chain seq x y z
N MET A 1 -13.46 1.74 25.24
CA MET A 1 -13.54 0.86 24.05
C MET A 1 -12.66 1.43 22.96
N MET A 2 -11.88 0.59 22.28
CA MET A 2 -11.06 1.02 21.14
C MET A 2 -11.97 1.23 19.92
N GLN A 3 -11.87 2.36 19.25
CA GLN A 3 -12.64 2.67 18.04
C GLN A 3 -11.77 2.46 16.80
N SER A 4 -12.39 2.06 15.69
CA SER A 4 -11.70 1.96 14.40
C SER A 4 -11.38 3.36 13.86
N VAL A 5 -10.20 3.51 13.25
CA VAL A 5 -9.80 4.74 12.53
C VAL A 5 -10.28 4.76 11.07
N GLY A 6 -11.00 3.72 10.61
CA GLY A 6 -11.41 3.58 9.22
C GLY A 6 -12.27 4.75 8.71
N SER A 7 -13.12 5.34 9.56
CA SER A 7 -13.90 6.52 9.19
C SER A 7 -13.02 7.72 8.86
N TRP A 8 -11.92 7.93 9.61
CA TRP A 8 -10.99 9.02 9.35
C TRP A 8 -10.19 8.78 8.06
N LEU A 9 -9.80 7.53 7.78
CA LEU A 9 -9.20 7.19 6.49
C LEU A 9 -10.15 7.49 5.33
N ALA A 10 -11.42 7.12 5.44
CA ALA A 10 -12.41 7.45 4.42
C ALA A 10 -12.54 8.97 4.21
N THR A 11 -12.57 9.76 5.29
CA THR A 11 -12.56 11.23 5.21
C THR A 11 -11.35 11.77 4.47
N LEU A 12 -10.15 11.24 4.72
CA LEU A 12 -8.92 11.66 4.02
C LEU A 12 -8.96 11.32 2.53
N LEU A 13 -9.51 10.15 2.16
CA LEU A 13 -9.64 9.73 0.77
C LEU A 13 -10.65 10.61 0.01
N ASP A 14 -11.79 10.94 0.61
CA ASP A 14 -12.83 11.78 -0.01
C ASP A 14 -12.46 13.26 -0.06
N ALA A 15 -11.55 13.73 0.81
CA ALA A 15 -11.04 15.10 0.74
C ALA A 15 -10.34 15.42 -0.59
N GLY A 16 -9.82 14.41 -1.30
CA GLY A 16 -9.18 14.57 -2.61
C GLY A 16 -7.84 15.33 -2.58
N GLN A 17 -7.33 15.67 -1.40
CA GLN A 17 -6.10 16.44 -1.20
C GLN A 17 -4.89 15.57 -0.83
N TYR A 18 -5.13 14.35 -0.36
CA TYR A 18 -4.11 13.47 0.20
C TYR A 18 -4.01 12.18 -0.60
N ARG A 19 -2.77 11.70 -0.76
CA ARG A 19 -2.50 10.33 -1.17
C ARG A 19 -2.31 9.48 0.08
N VAL A 20 -2.87 8.28 0.10
CA VAL A 20 -2.81 7.36 1.22
C VAL A 20 -2.15 6.08 0.75
N LEU A 21 -1.02 5.72 1.39
CA LEU A 21 -0.33 4.46 1.18
C LEU A 21 -0.42 3.61 2.44
N LEU A 22 -1.00 2.42 2.29
CA LEU A 22 -0.94 1.36 3.28
C LEU A 22 0.02 0.29 2.75
N TYR A 23 1.04 -0.07 3.52
CA TYR A 23 1.97 -1.12 3.12
C TYR A 23 2.20 -2.13 4.23
N SER A 24 2.42 -3.39 3.85
CA SER A 24 2.66 -4.49 4.78
C SER A 24 3.69 -5.45 4.21
N GLY A 25 4.57 -5.97 5.06
CA GLY A 25 5.48 -7.05 4.69
C GLY A 25 4.73 -8.37 4.52
N GLN A 26 5.17 -9.17 3.54
CA GLN A 26 4.58 -10.46 3.21
C GLN A 26 4.64 -11.48 4.36
N LEU A 27 5.63 -11.36 5.24
CA LEU A 27 5.92 -12.30 6.32
C LEU A 27 5.42 -11.81 7.69
N ASP A 28 4.70 -10.68 7.75
CA ASP A 28 4.09 -10.20 8.99
C ASP A 28 2.85 -11.02 9.36
N ILE A 29 2.87 -11.59 10.57
CA ILE A 29 1.77 -12.37 11.14
C ILE A 29 0.90 -11.58 12.12
N ILE A 30 1.41 -10.46 12.65
CA ILE A 30 0.71 -9.63 13.64
C ILE A 30 -0.26 -8.69 12.91
N VAL A 31 0.22 -8.02 11.85
CA VAL A 31 -0.58 -7.14 10.98
C VAL A 31 -0.45 -7.61 9.53
N PRO A 32 -1.03 -8.77 9.19
CA PRO A 32 -0.82 -9.38 7.88
C PRO A 32 -1.44 -8.53 6.78
N TYR A 33 -0.80 -8.53 5.60
CA TYR A 33 -1.29 -7.83 4.40
C TYR A 33 -2.78 -8.09 4.10
N ARG A 34 -3.26 -9.33 4.30
CA ARG A 34 -4.68 -9.67 4.10
C ARG A 34 -5.61 -8.89 5.02
N GLY A 35 -5.20 -8.65 6.28
CA GLY A 35 -5.95 -7.81 7.21
C GLY A 35 -6.02 -6.37 6.72
N THR A 36 -4.88 -5.80 6.30
CA THR A 36 -4.80 -4.46 5.72
C THR A 36 -5.67 -4.31 4.47
N MET A 37 -5.61 -5.27 3.56
CA MET A 37 -6.43 -5.28 2.33
C MET A 37 -7.93 -5.38 2.63
N ASN A 38 -8.32 -6.27 3.54
CA ASN A 38 -9.73 -6.42 3.94
C ASN A 38 -10.25 -5.11 4.59
N MET A 39 -9.44 -4.48 5.45
CA MET A 39 -9.79 -3.18 6.02
C MET A 39 -9.98 -2.13 4.92
N ALA A 40 -9.03 -2.01 3.99
CA ALA A 40 -9.12 -1.08 2.87
C ALA A 40 -10.35 -1.33 1.97
N GLN A 41 -10.70 -2.59 1.71
CA GLN A 41 -11.91 -2.97 0.96
C GLN A 41 -13.21 -2.69 1.72
N SER A 42 -13.17 -2.62 3.07
CA SER A 42 -14.33 -2.32 3.90
C SER A 42 -14.58 -0.81 4.09
N LEU A 43 -13.65 0.05 3.67
CA LEU A 43 -13.78 1.50 3.80
C LEU A 43 -14.95 2.01 2.95
N LYS A 44 -15.77 2.89 3.55
CA LYS A 44 -16.89 3.55 2.87
C LYS A 44 -16.44 4.94 2.40
N TRP A 45 -16.07 5.06 1.13
CA TRP A 45 -15.62 6.29 0.49
C TRP A 45 -16.02 6.31 -0.98
N SER A 46 -15.97 7.48 -1.62
CA SER A 46 -16.47 7.70 -3.00
C SER A 46 -15.80 6.82 -4.07
N GLY A 47 -14.58 6.33 -3.82
CA GLY A 47 -13.85 5.45 -4.73
C GLY A 47 -13.87 3.97 -4.36
N ALA A 48 -14.63 3.55 -3.34
CA ALA A 48 -14.60 2.18 -2.82
C ALA A 48 -14.85 1.11 -3.89
N GLU A 49 -15.88 1.27 -4.72
CA GLU A 49 -16.18 0.33 -5.81
C GLU A 49 -15.06 0.23 -6.85
N ARG A 50 -14.43 1.36 -7.18
CA ARG A 50 -13.28 1.37 -8.10
C ARG A 50 -12.06 0.70 -7.48
N PHE A 51 -11.88 0.81 -6.17
CA PHE A 51 -10.79 0.10 -5.47
C PHE A 51 -11.07 -1.39 -5.37
N HIS A 52 -12.31 -1.80 -5.14
CA HIS A 52 -12.71 -3.21 -5.11
C HIS A 52 -12.40 -3.92 -6.44
N ASN A 53 -12.61 -3.22 -7.55
CA ASN A 53 -12.36 -3.72 -8.90
C ASN A 53 -10.94 -3.45 -9.43
N ALA A 54 -10.06 -2.82 -8.63
CA ALA A 54 -8.73 -2.48 -9.08
C ALA A 54 -7.83 -3.71 -9.20
N THR A 55 -7.18 -3.85 -10.35
CA THR A 55 -6.21 -4.93 -10.59
C THR A 55 -4.89 -4.64 -9.90
N ARG A 56 -4.27 -5.70 -9.37
CA ARG A 56 -2.95 -5.64 -8.75
C ARG A 56 -1.85 -5.48 -9.80
N THR A 57 -0.96 -4.51 -9.62
CA THR A 57 0.25 -4.30 -10.44
C THR A 57 1.49 -4.88 -9.76
N ILE A 58 2.51 -5.19 -10.55
CA ILE A 58 3.79 -5.70 -10.05
C ILE A 58 4.73 -4.51 -9.87
N TRP A 59 5.16 -4.26 -8.64
CA TRP A 59 6.16 -3.25 -8.32
C TRP A 59 7.56 -3.84 -8.46
N ARG A 60 8.38 -3.19 -9.28
CA ARG A 60 9.76 -3.59 -9.58
C ARG A 60 10.77 -2.52 -9.16
N VAL A 61 11.87 -2.96 -8.55
CA VAL A 61 12.98 -2.11 -8.09
C VAL A 61 14.27 -2.55 -8.79
N GLY A 62 15.10 -1.58 -9.19
CA GLY A 62 16.35 -1.82 -9.92
C GLY A 62 16.54 -0.83 -11.05
N HIS A 63 17.50 -1.13 -11.93
CA HIS A 63 17.83 -0.32 -13.10
C HIS A 63 17.31 -0.99 -14.39
N GLU A 64 17.26 -0.26 -15.50
CA GLU A 64 16.62 -0.69 -16.76
C GLU A 64 17.01 -2.10 -17.23
N ASN A 65 18.26 -2.51 -17.00
CA ASN A 65 18.78 -3.81 -17.43
C ASN A 65 18.69 -4.92 -16.37
N ALA A 66 18.27 -4.61 -15.13
CA ALA A 66 18.15 -5.56 -14.04
C ALA A 66 17.15 -5.05 -12.99
N THR A 67 15.92 -5.57 -13.03
CA THR A 67 14.90 -5.29 -12.02
C THR A 67 14.49 -6.56 -11.28
N VAL A 68 14.17 -6.40 -10.00
CA VAL A 68 13.60 -7.46 -9.17
C VAL A 68 12.17 -7.10 -8.76
N VAL A 69 11.32 -8.12 -8.60
CA VAL A 69 9.96 -7.92 -8.10
C VAL A 69 10.03 -7.69 -6.60
N ALA A 70 9.86 -6.44 -6.17
CA ALA A 70 9.89 -6.05 -4.76
C ALA A 70 8.51 -6.20 -4.08
N GLY A 71 7.43 -6.20 -4.87
CA GLY A 71 6.10 -6.28 -4.30
C GLY A 71 4.98 -6.16 -5.31
N TYR A 72 3.79 -5.92 -4.77
CA TYR A 72 2.57 -5.78 -5.56
C TYR A 72 1.73 -4.64 -4.99
N ALA A 73 1.23 -3.77 -5.86
CA ALA A 73 0.40 -2.64 -5.47
C ALA A 73 -1.02 -2.79 -6.05
N THR A 74 -2.02 -2.45 -5.26
CA THR A 74 -3.38 -2.19 -5.74
C THR A 74 -3.66 -0.71 -5.51
N THR A 75 -3.83 0.05 -6.59
CA THR A 75 -4.05 1.50 -6.53
C THR A 75 -5.37 1.84 -7.20
N SER A 76 -6.17 2.68 -6.55
CA SER A 76 -7.35 3.30 -7.15
C SER A 76 -7.53 4.70 -6.60
N GLY A 77 -7.47 5.71 -7.47
CA GLY A 77 -7.50 7.12 -7.06
C GLY A 77 -6.43 7.42 -6.00
N PRO A 78 -6.80 8.00 -4.83
CA PRO A 78 -5.85 8.39 -3.79
C PRO A 78 -5.33 7.24 -2.93
N LEU A 79 -5.90 6.03 -3.02
CA LEU A 79 -5.54 4.90 -2.18
C LEU A 79 -4.61 3.92 -2.90
N THR A 80 -3.48 3.60 -2.28
CA THR A 80 -2.62 2.47 -2.63
C THR A 80 -2.48 1.51 -1.45
N VAL A 81 -2.69 0.22 -1.68
CA VAL A 81 -2.36 -0.86 -0.74
C VAL A 81 -1.23 -1.70 -1.35
N LEU A 82 -0.14 -1.89 -0.61
CA LEU A 82 1.10 -2.47 -1.14
C LEU A 82 1.59 -3.64 -0.29
N LEU A 83 1.83 -4.78 -0.94
CA LEU A 83 2.51 -5.95 -0.37
C LEU A 83 4.01 -5.87 -0.68
N VAL A 84 4.86 -5.80 0.35
CA VAL A 84 6.31 -5.87 0.19
C VAL A 84 6.76 -7.31 0.38
N ARG A 85 7.42 -7.88 -0.63
CA ARG A 85 7.94 -9.24 -0.56
C ARG A 85 9.08 -9.35 0.43
N ASP A 86 9.33 -10.56 0.92
CA ASP A 86 10.51 -10.92 1.69
C ASP A 86 10.79 -10.00 2.90
N ALA A 87 9.72 -9.42 3.47
CA ALA A 87 9.75 -8.51 4.61
C ALA A 87 8.70 -8.91 5.64
N GLY A 88 9.01 -8.77 6.93
CA GLY A 88 8.11 -8.96 8.04
C GLY A 88 7.44 -7.64 8.46
N HIS A 89 7.25 -7.47 9.77
CA HIS A 89 6.56 -6.30 10.33
C HIS A 89 7.32 -4.99 10.06
N MET A 90 8.65 -5.02 10.13
CA MET A 90 9.51 -3.85 10.00
C MET A 90 10.11 -3.78 8.59
N VAL A 91 9.28 -3.47 7.60
CA VAL A 91 9.68 -3.44 6.18
C VAL A 91 11.00 -2.71 5.90
N PRO A 92 11.25 -1.48 6.41
CA PRO A 92 12.52 -0.80 6.12
C PRO A 92 13.74 -1.46 6.77
N ALA A 93 13.56 -2.28 7.81
CA ALA A 93 14.63 -3.05 8.42
C ALA A 93 14.94 -4.33 7.63
N ASP A 94 13.89 -5.06 7.22
CA ASP A 94 14.04 -6.33 6.49
C ASP A 94 14.46 -6.12 5.03
N GLN A 95 13.93 -5.07 4.38
CA GLN A 95 14.15 -4.73 2.98
C GLN A 95 14.50 -3.24 2.82
N PRO A 96 15.68 -2.77 3.27
CA PRO A 96 16.02 -1.35 3.32
C PRO A 96 16.02 -0.67 1.95
N ILE A 97 16.50 -1.35 0.91
CA ILE A 97 16.52 -0.82 -0.46
C ILE A 97 15.09 -0.63 -0.99
N TRP A 98 14.23 -1.62 -0.81
CA TRP A 98 12.84 -1.56 -1.27
C TRP A 98 12.02 -0.59 -0.43
N GLY A 99 12.24 -0.53 0.88
CA GLY A 99 11.63 0.45 1.77
C GLY A 99 11.96 1.89 1.36
N LEU A 100 13.21 2.18 1.01
CA LEU A 100 13.61 3.49 0.51
C LEU A 100 12.95 3.81 -0.84
N ASP A 101 12.96 2.88 -1.80
CA ASP A 101 12.29 3.07 -3.10
C ASP A 101 10.78 3.30 -2.91
N LEU A 102 10.14 2.58 -1.99
CA LEU A 102 8.73 2.74 -1.66
C LEU A 102 8.42 4.14 -1.14
N ILE A 103 9.19 4.62 -0.17
CA ILE A 103 9.03 5.96 0.41
C ILE A 103 9.26 7.02 -0.66
N ASN A 104 10.33 6.90 -1.45
CA ASN A 104 10.65 7.85 -2.52
C ASN A 104 9.56 7.90 -3.59
N ARG A 105 9.03 6.75 -4.03
CA ARG A 105 7.92 6.70 -4.98
C ARG A 105 6.69 7.40 -4.45
N PHE A 106 6.34 7.08 -3.21
CA PHE A 106 5.20 7.70 -2.56
C PHE A 106 5.38 9.21 -2.45
N THR A 107 6.49 9.71 -1.91
CA THR A 107 6.65 11.16 -1.69
C THR A 107 6.77 11.95 -2.99
N THR A 108 7.35 11.37 -4.05
CA THR A 108 7.54 12.03 -5.36
C THR A 108 6.39 11.84 -6.35
N GLY A 109 5.43 10.97 -6.05
CA GLY A 109 4.32 10.69 -6.98
C GLY A 109 4.67 9.73 -8.12
N LYS A 110 5.82 9.05 -8.04
CA LYS A 110 6.17 8.00 -9.00
C LYS A 110 5.30 6.75 -8.78
N PRO A 111 4.68 6.18 -9.82
CA PRO A 111 3.88 4.95 -9.70
C PRO A 111 4.70 3.74 -9.21
N PHE A 112 3.99 2.74 -8.66
CA PHE A 112 4.55 1.46 -8.22
C PHE A 112 4.59 0.42 -9.35
#